data_AF-A0A7Y4ZSC8-F1
#
_entry.id   AF-A0A7Y4ZSC8-F1
#
_cell.length_a   1.000
_cell.length_b   1.000
_cell.length_c   1.000
_cell.angle_alpha   90.00
_cell.angle_beta   90.00
_cell.angle_gamma   90.00
#
_symmetry.space_group_name_H-M   'P 1'
#
loop_
_entity.id
_entity.type
_entity.pdbx_description
1 polymer ?
#
loop_
_entity_poly.entity_id
_entity_poly.type
_entity_poly.pdbx_seq_one_letter_code
_entity_poly.pdbx_strand_id
1 'polypeptide(L)'
;MRLVFRALPFCFLPLLLGCPSVPPPASQVPTGQAAIDRIRETQACGKGLQGVAKIDHFGKAGRFRGKLLFFAAAPASLEMEAQSPFGINLATLTSNGQRFAFLDLREKAFLVGPAAPCNIARLTSVPIPGHAMVDLLRGLPPILKHDASTIEWDGHGYYLVRVPSSRGAVEELHLAPHPADMGKPWKEQRLRLLDVRVMQSEVELYHAELDGHTAGKMASARPTDPETGEPGLGVSGPDCHADVPRSIHLQVPSSDADVIFTYDEAEWNPPLPPGVFDQQRPAGMQELFVDCPADGAKPAQ
;
A
#
# COMPACT_ATOMS: atom_id res chain seq x y z
N MET A 1 -61.62 -2.36 -54.27
CA MET A 1 -60.97 -3.61 -53.84
C MET A 1 -60.22 -3.31 -52.55
N ARG A 2 -60.57 -3.98 -51.43
CA ARG A 2 -60.09 -3.66 -50.07
C ARG A 2 -58.62 -4.08 -49.87
N LEU A 3 -57.83 -3.19 -49.25
CA LEU A 3 -56.49 -3.45 -48.75
C LEU A 3 -56.50 -4.49 -47.63
N VAL A 4 -55.49 -5.36 -47.59
CA VAL A 4 -55.15 -6.17 -46.42
C VAL A 4 -53.65 -6.03 -46.17
N PHE A 5 -53.27 -5.14 -45.26
CA PHE A 5 -51.92 -5.06 -44.69
C PHE A 5 -51.86 -6.06 -43.52
N ARG A 6 -51.02 -7.10 -43.66
CA ARG A 6 -50.67 -8.01 -42.56
C ARG A 6 -49.66 -7.32 -41.64
N ALA A 7 -50.07 -6.99 -40.42
CA ALA A 7 -49.18 -6.55 -39.36
C ALA A 7 -48.39 -7.77 -38.83
N LEU A 8 -47.06 -7.75 -38.96
CA LEU A 8 -46.17 -8.65 -38.24
C LEU A 8 -46.00 -8.13 -36.80
N PRO A 9 -46.14 -8.96 -35.76
CA PRO A 9 -45.87 -8.54 -34.40
C PRO A 9 -44.36 -8.51 -34.20
N PHE A 10 -43.80 -7.32 -34.02
CA PHE A 10 -42.40 -7.13 -33.63
C PHE A 10 -42.30 -7.45 -32.14
N CYS A 11 -41.86 -8.67 -31.83
CA CYS A 11 -41.65 -9.14 -30.47
C CYS A 11 -40.37 -8.47 -29.93
N PHE A 12 -40.52 -7.40 -29.15
CA PHE A 12 -39.43 -6.75 -28.44
C PHE A 12 -38.98 -7.66 -27.29
N LEU A 13 -37.91 -8.42 -27.50
CA LEU A 13 -37.30 -9.27 -26.47
C LEU A 13 -36.37 -8.40 -25.62
N PRO A 14 -36.64 -8.20 -24.31
CA PRO A 14 -35.75 -7.42 -23.45
C PRO A 14 -34.50 -8.26 -23.17
N LEU A 15 -33.36 -7.85 -23.75
CA LEU A 15 -32.04 -8.36 -23.36
C LEU A 15 -31.75 -7.85 -21.95
N LEU A 16 -32.00 -8.70 -20.96
CA LEU A 16 -31.49 -8.56 -19.60
C LEU A 16 -29.96 -8.70 -19.66
N LEU A 17 -29.26 -7.60 -19.91
CA LEU A 17 -27.82 -7.47 -19.71
C LEU A 17 -27.56 -7.46 -18.20
N GLY A 18 -27.64 -8.63 -17.56
CA GLY A 18 -27.13 -8.81 -16.21
C GLY A 18 -25.62 -8.60 -16.21
N CYS A 19 -25.09 -7.81 -15.28
CA CYS A 19 -23.64 -7.70 -15.10
C CYS A 19 -23.05 -9.11 -14.93
N PRO A 20 -22.00 -9.48 -15.68
CA PRO A 20 -21.38 -10.79 -15.53
C PRO A 20 -20.78 -10.91 -14.13
N SER A 21 -21.36 -11.77 -13.28
CA SER A 21 -20.80 -12.14 -11.98
C SER A 21 -19.69 -13.17 -12.19
N VAL A 22 -18.54 -12.95 -11.55
CA VAL A 22 -17.43 -13.90 -11.47
C VAL A 22 -17.80 -15.01 -10.47
N PRO A 23 -17.77 -16.29 -10.87
CA PRO A 23 -18.06 -17.39 -9.95
C PRO A 23 -16.93 -17.55 -8.91
N PRO A 24 -17.23 -18.10 -7.72
CA PRO A 24 -16.20 -18.39 -6.73
C PRO A 24 -15.18 -19.42 -7.26
N PRO A 25 -13.94 -19.41 -6.73
CA PRO A 25 -12.94 -20.42 -7.09
C PRO A 25 -13.41 -21.82 -6.71
N ALA A 26 -12.89 -22.83 -7.42
CA ALA A 26 -13.31 -24.22 -7.25
C ALA A 26 -13.12 -24.74 -5.81
N SER A 27 -12.07 -24.26 -5.14
CA SER A 27 -11.83 -24.47 -3.72
C SER A 27 -11.90 -23.13 -3.01
N GLN A 28 -12.92 -22.94 -2.17
CA GLN A 28 -13.09 -21.68 -1.45
C GLN A 28 -12.25 -21.63 -0.17
N VAL A 29 -11.77 -20.43 0.17
CA VAL A 29 -11.10 -20.18 1.44
C VAL A 29 -12.15 -20.27 2.56
N PRO A 30 -11.93 -21.10 3.61
CA PRO A 30 -13.02 -21.47 4.52
C PRO A 30 -13.38 -20.41 5.56
N THR A 31 -12.45 -19.53 5.94
CA THR A 31 -12.66 -18.51 6.99
C THR A 31 -11.91 -17.22 6.67
N GLY A 32 -12.33 -16.10 7.27
CA GLY A 32 -11.62 -14.82 7.16
C GLY A 32 -10.17 -14.93 7.63
N GLN A 33 -9.93 -15.63 8.74
CA GLN A 33 -8.59 -15.88 9.25
C GLN A 33 -7.75 -16.68 8.25
N ALA A 34 -8.31 -17.72 7.62
CA ALA A 34 -7.60 -18.49 6.61
C ALA A 34 -7.23 -17.63 5.39
N ALA A 35 -8.07 -16.65 5.00
CA ALA A 35 -7.75 -15.72 3.92
C ALA A 35 -6.61 -14.76 4.30
N ILE A 36 -6.66 -14.19 5.52
CA ILE A 36 -5.61 -13.34 6.08
C ILE A 36 -4.28 -14.09 6.16
N ASP A 37 -4.29 -15.32 6.65
CA ASP A 37 -3.09 -16.15 6.75
C ASP A 37 -2.56 -16.51 5.36
N ARG A 38 -3.46 -16.83 4.42
CA ARG A 38 -3.07 -17.20 3.04
C ARG A 38 -2.41 -16.05 2.27
N ILE A 39 -2.89 -14.81 2.40
CA ILE A 39 -2.21 -13.66 1.78
C ILE A 39 -0.84 -13.39 2.43
N ARG A 40 -0.74 -13.50 3.75
CA ARG A 40 0.54 -13.36 4.47
C ARG A 40 1.55 -14.43 4.04
N GLU A 41 1.12 -15.68 3.93
CA GLU A 41 1.94 -16.78 3.41
C GLU A 41 2.36 -16.54 1.96
N THR A 42 1.46 -16.02 1.12
CA THR A 42 1.73 -15.72 -0.30
C THR A 42 2.91 -14.77 -0.47
N GLN A 43 3.10 -13.82 0.46
CA GLN A 43 4.20 -12.84 0.40
C GLN A 43 5.24 -12.99 1.52
N ALA A 44 5.27 -14.12 2.24
CA ALA A 44 6.16 -14.32 3.40
C ALA A 44 7.66 -14.22 3.04
N CYS A 45 8.01 -14.45 1.77
CA CYS A 45 9.37 -14.28 1.25
C CYS A 45 9.86 -12.83 1.23
N GLY A 46 8.95 -11.85 1.09
CA GLY A 46 9.29 -10.44 0.97
C GLY A 46 9.57 -9.83 2.34
N LYS A 47 10.83 -9.53 2.64
CA LYS A 47 11.27 -8.86 3.88
C LYS A 47 11.52 -7.36 3.69
N GLY A 48 11.86 -6.95 2.46
CA GLY A 48 11.96 -5.56 2.07
C GLY A 48 11.53 -5.35 0.62
N LEU A 49 11.20 -4.10 0.28
CA LEU A 49 10.87 -3.66 -1.06
C LEU A 49 11.63 -2.36 -1.33
N GLN A 50 12.35 -2.31 -2.44
CA GLN A 50 12.85 -1.07 -3.01
C GLN A 50 12.00 -0.69 -4.19
N GLY A 51 11.74 0.60 -4.39
CA GLY A 51 11.01 1.04 -5.57
C GLY A 51 11.27 2.47 -5.97
N VAL A 52 10.88 2.74 -7.21
CA VAL A 52 10.74 4.08 -7.77
C VAL A 52 9.29 4.24 -8.16
N ALA A 53 8.60 5.21 -7.58
CA ALA A 53 7.21 5.50 -7.86
C ALA A 53 7.03 6.92 -8.38
N LYS A 54 6.05 7.11 -9.25
CA LYS A 54 5.44 8.43 -9.46
C LYS A 54 4.46 8.66 -8.32
N ILE A 55 4.54 9.85 -7.72
CA ILE A 55 3.58 10.30 -6.71
C ILE A 55 2.75 11.43 -7.29
N ASP A 56 1.44 11.31 -7.15
CA ASP A 56 0.48 12.37 -7.42
C ASP A 56 -0.34 12.57 -6.15
N HIS A 57 -0.14 13.71 -5.50
CA HIS A 57 -0.75 14.03 -4.22
C HIS A 57 -1.66 15.24 -4.37
N PHE A 58 -2.85 15.16 -3.79
CA PHE A 58 -3.79 16.25 -3.60
C PHE A 58 -4.02 16.47 -2.11
N GLY A 59 -3.86 17.72 -1.66
CA GLY A 59 -4.15 18.11 -0.29
C GLY A 59 -4.24 19.62 -0.13
N LYS A 60 -4.39 20.08 1.11
CA LYS A 60 -4.58 21.51 1.42
C LYS A 60 -3.44 22.42 0.95
N ALA A 61 -2.24 21.88 0.79
CA ALA A 61 -1.07 22.58 0.28
C ALA A 61 -1.00 22.63 -1.27
N GLY A 62 -2.01 22.11 -1.97
CA GLY A 62 -2.07 22.02 -3.43
C GLY A 62 -1.62 20.65 -3.95
N ARG A 63 -1.63 20.51 -5.29
CA ARG A 63 -1.23 19.28 -5.96
C ARG A 63 0.30 19.18 -6.05
N PHE A 64 0.87 18.07 -5.61
CA PHE A 64 2.28 17.75 -5.81
C PHE A 64 2.40 16.56 -6.76
N ARG A 65 3.27 16.69 -7.77
CA ARG A 65 3.64 15.60 -8.66
C ARG A 65 5.15 15.46 -8.72
N GLY A 66 5.65 14.26 -8.45
CA GLY A 66 7.08 14.00 -8.37
C GLY A 66 7.42 12.53 -8.53
N LYS A 67 8.69 12.22 -8.27
CA LYS A 67 9.16 10.85 -8.08
C LYS A 67 9.40 10.60 -6.60
N LEU A 68 9.13 9.38 -6.17
CA LEU A 68 9.41 8.88 -4.84
C LEU A 68 10.34 7.68 -4.99
N LEU A 69 11.55 7.78 -4.47
CA LEU A 69 12.43 6.64 -4.28
C LEU A 69 12.18 6.14 -2.86
N PHE A 70 12.15 4.83 -2.65
CA PHE A 70 11.92 4.32 -1.31
C PHE A 70 12.57 2.96 -1.04
N PHE A 71 12.93 2.75 0.22
CA PHE A 71 13.07 1.44 0.85
C PHE A 71 11.96 1.25 1.89
N ALA A 72 11.28 0.10 1.83
CA ALA A 72 10.33 -0.33 2.85
C ALA A 72 10.76 -1.71 3.37
N ALA A 73 10.98 -1.85 4.67
CA ALA A 73 11.36 -3.12 5.29
C ALA A 73 10.46 -3.46 6.47
N ALA A 74 10.03 -4.72 6.52
CA ALA A 74 9.18 -5.21 7.59
C ALA A 74 9.92 -5.14 8.95
N PRO A 75 9.23 -4.78 10.05
CA PRO A 75 7.80 -4.50 10.10
C PRO A 75 7.41 -3.06 9.80
N ALA A 76 8.28 -2.06 10.00
CA ALA A 76 7.86 -0.65 10.02
C ALA A 76 8.97 0.33 9.58
N SER A 77 10.02 -0.17 8.93
CA SER A 77 11.16 0.62 8.52
C SER A 77 10.91 1.22 7.13
N LEU A 78 11.11 2.52 7.00
CA LEU A 78 10.84 3.29 5.79
C LEU A 78 11.98 4.28 5.56
N GLU A 79 12.42 4.36 4.31
CA GLU A 79 13.17 5.48 3.78
C GLU A 79 12.47 5.92 2.50
N MET A 80 12.24 7.22 2.34
CA MET A 80 11.53 7.78 1.22
C MET A 80 12.14 9.12 0.83
N GLU A 81 12.50 9.26 -0.44
CA GLU A 81 13.02 10.49 -1.02
C GLU A 81 12.05 11.03 -2.07
N ALA A 82 11.47 12.20 -1.81
CA ALA A 82 10.65 12.89 -2.79
C ALA A 82 11.53 13.78 -3.67
N GLN A 83 11.51 13.50 -4.96
CA GLN A 83 12.23 14.26 -5.97
C GLN A 83 11.25 15.04 -6.86
N SER A 84 11.67 16.24 -7.24
CA SER A 84 10.99 17.00 -8.30
C SER A 84 11.06 16.24 -9.65
N PRO A 85 10.24 16.61 -10.64
CA PRO A 85 10.33 16.04 -11.99
C PRO A 85 11.72 16.15 -12.65
N PHE A 86 12.58 17.06 -12.15
CA PHE A 86 13.94 17.27 -12.65
C PHE A 86 15.02 16.49 -11.86
N GLY A 87 14.63 15.58 -10.95
CA GLY A 87 15.55 14.75 -10.18
C GLY A 87 16.20 15.45 -8.98
N ILE A 88 15.78 16.68 -8.67
CA ILE A 88 16.24 17.40 -7.47
C ILE A 88 15.51 16.83 -6.26
N ASN A 89 16.24 16.35 -5.25
CA ASN A 89 15.67 15.94 -3.97
C ASN A 89 15.02 17.15 -3.28
N LEU A 90 13.79 16.96 -2.78
CA LEU A 90 13.01 17.98 -2.10
C LEU A 90 12.88 17.67 -0.62
N ALA A 91 12.75 16.38 -0.28
CA ALA A 91 12.65 15.94 1.10
C ALA A 91 13.01 14.47 1.25
N THR A 92 13.60 14.11 2.39
CA THR A 92 13.91 12.73 2.76
C THR A 92 13.28 12.40 4.10
N LEU A 93 12.44 11.38 4.12
CA LEU A 93 11.83 10.80 5.32
C LEU A 93 12.55 9.49 5.65
N THR A 94 12.93 9.31 6.90
CA THR A 94 13.38 8.01 7.42
C THR A 94 12.65 7.66 8.70
N SER A 95 12.40 6.37 8.88
CA SER A 95 11.80 5.80 10.07
C SER A 95 12.30 4.39 10.27
N ASN A 96 12.70 4.04 11.49
CA ASN A 96 13.05 2.67 11.88
C ASN A 96 11.92 1.99 12.68
N GLY A 97 10.71 2.56 12.64
CA GLY A 97 9.54 2.08 13.37
C GLY A 97 9.43 2.57 14.82
N GLN A 98 10.49 3.17 15.37
CA GLN A 98 10.45 3.81 16.70
C GLN A 98 10.68 5.32 16.60
N ARG A 99 11.68 5.71 15.83
CA ARG A 99 12.05 7.11 15.58
C ARG A 99 11.82 7.46 14.12
N PHE A 100 11.57 8.73 13.90
CA PHE A 100 11.42 9.33 12.60
C PHE A 100 12.36 10.51 12.48
N ALA A 101 12.82 10.75 11.26
CA ALA A 101 13.47 11.99 10.87
C ALA A 101 12.98 12.43 9.49
N PHE A 102 12.92 13.73 9.27
CA PHE A 102 12.50 14.34 8.03
C PHE A 102 13.34 15.56 7.70
N LEU A 103 14.05 15.46 6.59
CA LEU A 103 14.78 16.55 5.99
C LEU A 103 13.88 17.26 4.98
N ASP A 104 13.46 18.49 5.29
CA ASP A 104 12.75 19.35 4.34
C ASP A 104 13.72 20.38 3.77
N LEU A 105 14.10 20.21 2.50
CA LEU A 105 15.07 21.11 1.85
C LEU A 105 14.44 22.45 1.47
N ARG A 106 13.11 22.53 1.34
CA ARG A 106 12.41 23.78 1.02
C ARG A 106 12.37 24.69 2.24
N GLU A 107 12.02 24.11 3.39
CA GLU A 107 11.93 24.83 4.67
C GLU A 107 13.27 24.87 5.43
N LYS A 108 14.32 24.21 4.92
CA LYS A 108 15.65 24.08 5.55
C LYS A 108 15.58 23.55 6.99
N ALA A 109 14.66 22.61 7.21
CA ALA A 109 14.36 22.05 8.52
C ALA A 109 14.73 20.56 8.56
N PHE A 110 15.21 20.13 9.73
CA PHE A 110 15.45 18.74 10.05
C PHE A 110 14.58 18.36 11.25
N LEU A 111 13.45 17.72 10.96
CA LEU A 111 12.48 17.34 11.97
C LEU A 111 12.81 15.97 12.53
N VAL A 112 12.76 15.80 13.84
CA VAL A 112 12.99 14.52 14.53
C VAL A 112 11.89 14.24 15.55
N GLY A 113 11.53 12.97 15.74
CA GLY A 113 10.45 12.63 16.67
C GLY A 113 10.14 11.13 16.72
N PRO A 114 9.05 10.74 17.38
CA PRO A 114 8.56 9.37 17.32
C PRO A 114 8.08 9.02 15.90
N ALA A 115 8.14 7.73 15.54
CA ALA A 115 7.59 7.18 14.29
C ALA A 115 6.04 7.12 14.33
N ALA A 116 5.40 8.23 14.67
CA ALA A 116 3.96 8.37 14.78
C ALA A 116 3.31 8.62 13.40
N PRO A 117 2.04 8.19 13.16
CA PRO A 117 1.38 8.29 11.85
C PRO A 117 1.38 9.70 11.22
N CYS A 118 1.08 10.71 12.00
CA CYS A 118 1.19 12.14 11.70
C CYS A 118 2.60 12.59 11.26
N ASN A 119 3.68 12.03 11.81
CA ASN A 119 5.04 12.34 11.39
C ASN A 119 5.32 11.69 10.03
N ILE A 120 4.87 10.44 9.82
CA ILE A 120 4.91 9.78 8.50
C ILE A 120 4.14 10.62 7.45
N ALA A 121 2.98 11.15 7.83
CA ALA A 121 2.15 12.02 6.99
C ALA A 121 2.84 13.31 6.52
N ARG A 122 3.98 13.71 7.12
CA ARG A 122 4.68 14.94 6.69
C ARG A 122 5.21 14.83 5.26
N LEU A 123 5.56 13.63 4.80
CA LEU A 123 5.89 13.37 3.41
C LEU A 123 4.71 12.76 2.65
N THR A 124 4.09 11.74 3.24
CA THR A 124 3.06 10.96 2.54
C THR A 124 1.72 11.65 2.50
N SER A 125 1.51 12.73 3.25
CA SER A 125 0.23 13.42 3.47
C SER A 125 -0.90 12.56 4.05
N VAL A 126 -0.67 11.26 4.24
CA VAL A 126 -1.63 10.30 4.77
C VAL A 126 -1.17 9.81 6.15
N PRO A 127 -1.95 10.07 7.22
CA PRO A 127 -1.61 9.70 8.60
C PRO A 127 -1.85 8.21 8.89
N ILE A 128 -1.14 7.32 8.22
CA ILE A 128 -1.11 5.89 8.54
C ILE A 128 0.15 5.49 9.32
N PRO A 129 0.07 4.50 10.23
CA PRO A 129 1.25 3.97 10.92
C PRO A 129 2.31 3.45 9.96
N GLY A 130 3.59 3.54 10.34
CA GLY A 130 4.70 3.08 9.50
C GLY A 130 4.60 1.61 9.08
N HIS A 131 4.15 0.72 9.97
CA HIS A 131 3.93 -0.69 9.61
C HIS A 131 2.83 -0.87 8.57
N ALA A 132 1.77 -0.08 8.66
CA ALA A 132 0.67 -0.14 7.71
C ALA A 132 1.12 0.36 6.33
N MET A 133 1.92 1.43 6.28
CA MET A 133 2.53 1.91 5.04
C MET A 133 3.47 0.86 4.44
N VAL A 134 4.33 0.23 5.23
CA VAL A 134 5.24 -0.83 4.76
C VAL A 134 4.45 -2.01 4.18
N ASP A 135 3.39 -2.46 4.86
CA ASP A 135 2.56 -3.57 4.37
C ASP A 135 1.84 -3.18 3.07
N LEU A 136 1.22 -1.99 3.00
CA LEU A 136 0.56 -1.49 1.78
C LEU A 136 1.53 -1.39 0.60
N LEU A 137 2.72 -0.81 0.78
CA LEU A 137 3.74 -0.71 -0.27
C LEU A 137 4.13 -2.08 -0.82
N ARG A 138 4.13 -3.11 0.04
CA ARG A 138 4.42 -4.51 -0.28
C ARG A 138 3.22 -5.25 -0.88
N GLY A 139 2.01 -4.68 -0.85
CA GLY A 139 0.79 -5.33 -1.31
C GLY A 139 0.12 -6.23 -0.25
N LEU A 140 0.44 -6.02 1.04
CA LEU A 140 -0.17 -6.70 2.17
C LEU A 140 -1.23 -5.83 2.87
N PRO A 141 -2.27 -6.45 3.43
CA PRO A 141 -3.23 -5.74 4.27
C PRO A 141 -2.63 -5.45 5.66
N PRO A 142 -2.75 -4.20 6.17
CA PRO A 142 -2.27 -3.81 7.49
C PRO A 142 -3.25 -4.22 8.62
N ILE A 143 -3.36 -5.53 8.82
CA ILE A 143 -4.42 -6.16 9.63
C ILE A 143 -4.58 -5.57 11.04
N LEU A 144 -5.80 -5.14 11.37
CA LEU A 144 -6.15 -4.70 12.72
C LEU A 144 -6.11 -5.86 13.73
N LYS A 145 -5.74 -5.58 14.98
CA LYS A 145 -5.88 -6.56 16.07
C LYS A 145 -7.36 -6.93 16.26
N HIS A 146 -7.68 -8.20 16.13
CA HIS A 146 -9.04 -8.75 16.16
C HIS A 146 -9.07 -10.12 16.83
N ASP A 147 -10.26 -10.52 17.29
CA ASP A 147 -10.52 -11.85 17.85
C ASP A 147 -11.26 -12.77 16.87
N ALA A 148 -11.97 -12.18 15.90
CA ALA A 148 -12.75 -12.89 14.89
C ALA A 148 -12.75 -12.12 13.56
N SER A 149 -13.03 -12.85 12.48
CA SER A 149 -13.21 -12.29 11.13
C SER A 149 -14.26 -13.09 10.37
N THR A 150 -14.89 -12.44 9.40
CA THR A 150 -15.88 -13.07 8.50
C THR A 150 -15.36 -13.05 7.07
N ILE A 151 -15.93 -13.92 6.22
CA ILE A 151 -15.59 -13.99 4.81
C ILE A 151 -16.84 -14.30 3.99
N GLU A 152 -16.97 -13.64 2.85
CA GLU A 152 -17.94 -13.97 1.82
C GLU A 152 -17.34 -13.80 0.43
N TRP A 153 -17.85 -14.53 -0.55
CA TRP A 153 -17.48 -14.31 -1.95
C TRP A 153 -18.34 -13.21 -2.54
N ASP A 154 -17.68 -12.23 -3.15
CA ASP A 154 -18.33 -11.18 -3.91
C ASP A 154 -18.30 -11.51 -5.41
N GLY A 155 -19.44 -11.31 -6.07
CA GLY A 155 -19.62 -11.55 -7.51
C GLY A 155 -18.72 -10.71 -8.43
N HIS A 156 -18.02 -9.71 -7.90
CA HIS A 156 -16.99 -8.95 -8.63
C HIS A 156 -15.62 -9.66 -8.67
N GLY A 157 -15.47 -10.83 -8.05
CA GLY A 157 -14.28 -11.68 -8.21
C GLY A 157 -13.30 -11.68 -7.03
N TYR A 158 -13.76 -11.33 -5.83
CA TYR A 158 -12.93 -11.30 -4.63
C TYR A 158 -13.67 -11.84 -3.41
N TYR A 159 -12.91 -12.18 -2.37
CA TYR A 159 -13.45 -12.38 -1.03
C TYR A 159 -13.55 -11.05 -0.31
N LEU A 160 -14.73 -10.74 0.23
CA LEU A 160 -14.92 -9.67 1.20
C LEU A 160 -14.68 -10.23 2.59
N VAL A 161 -13.56 -9.83 3.20
CA VAL A 161 -13.18 -10.22 4.56
C VAL A 161 -13.41 -9.03 5.48
N ARG A 162 -14.24 -9.20 6.51
CA ARG A 162 -14.47 -8.15 7.53
C ARG A 162 -13.81 -8.53 8.85
N VAL A 163 -13.05 -7.59 9.39
CA VAL A 163 -12.17 -7.74 10.56
C VAL A 163 -12.56 -6.69 11.61
N PRO A 164 -13.49 -7.00 12.52
CA PRO A 164 -13.78 -6.13 13.65
C PRO A 164 -12.59 -6.08 14.62
N SER A 165 -12.08 -4.89 14.89
CA SER A 165 -10.99 -4.68 15.83
C SER A 165 -11.45 -4.71 17.28
N SER A 166 -10.52 -4.94 18.20
CA SER A 166 -10.77 -4.85 19.65
C SER A 166 -11.02 -3.43 20.17
N ARG A 167 -10.98 -2.40 19.30
CA ARG A 167 -11.11 -0.97 19.66
C ARG A 167 -12.22 -0.24 18.90
N GLY A 168 -13.20 -0.99 18.38
CA GLY A 168 -14.40 -0.43 17.73
C GLY A 168 -14.18 0.05 16.30
N ALA A 169 -12.98 -0.10 15.72
CA ALA A 169 -12.77 0.02 14.28
C ALA A 169 -13.15 -1.29 13.58
N VAL A 170 -13.56 -1.22 12.32
CA VAL A 170 -13.80 -2.36 11.43
C VAL A 170 -12.93 -2.17 10.20
N GLU A 171 -12.18 -3.21 9.85
CA GLU A 171 -11.42 -3.27 8.61
C GLU A 171 -12.14 -4.18 7.61
N GLU A 172 -12.33 -3.69 6.39
CA GLU A 172 -12.84 -4.47 5.26
C GLU A 172 -11.71 -4.69 4.26
N LEU A 173 -11.54 -5.92 3.79
CA LEU A 173 -10.49 -6.31 2.84
C LEU A 173 -11.13 -6.99 1.63
N HIS A 174 -10.74 -6.57 0.44
CA HIS A 174 -11.05 -7.29 -0.80
C HIS A 174 -9.83 -8.13 -1.20
N LEU A 175 -9.94 -9.45 -1.02
CA LEU A 175 -8.84 -10.40 -1.31
C LEU A 175 -9.21 -11.25 -2.52
N ALA A 176 -8.45 -11.13 -3.61
CA ALA A 176 -8.70 -11.90 -4.82
C ALA A 176 -7.69 -13.04 -4.99
N PRO A 177 -8.12 -14.26 -5.35
CA PRO A 177 -7.22 -15.27 -5.87
C PRO A 177 -6.52 -14.78 -7.14
N HIS A 178 -5.25 -15.15 -7.30
CA HIS A 178 -4.55 -14.96 -8.56
C HIS A 178 -5.35 -15.66 -9.68
N PRO A 179 -5.59 -15.02 -10.85
CA PRO A 179 -6.45 -15.59 -11.90
C PRO A 179 -6.06 -17.01 -12.33
N ALA A 180 -4.77 -17.28 -12.48
CA ALA A 180 -4.23 -18.62 -12.79
C ALA A 180 -4.44 -19.70 -11.69
N ASP A 181 -4.89 -19.31 -10.50
CA ASP A 181 -5.03 -20.22 -9.35
C ASP A 181 -6.51 -20.54 -9.03
N MET A 182 -7.48 -20.01 -9.79
CA MET A 182 -8.93 -20.19 -9.54
C MET A 182 -9.40 -21.65 -9.47
N GLY A 183 -8.68 -22.56 -10.14
CA GLY A 183 -8.94 -24.01 -10.13
C GLY A 183 -8.17 -24.81 -9.08
N LYS A 184 -7.26 -24.18 -8.33
CA LYS A 184 -6.39 -24.87 -7.35
C LYS A 184 -7.06 -25.05 -5.99
N PRO A 185 -6.60 -26.00 -5.16
CA PRO A 185 -6.93 -26.03 -3.74
C PRO A 185 -6.63 -24.68 -3.08
N TRP A 186 -7.49 -24.21 -2.17
CA TRP A 186 -7.36 -22.85 -1.59
C TRP A 186 -6.00 -22.59 -0.93
N LYS A 187 -5.37 -23.62 -0.35
CA LYS A 187 -4.04 -23.55 0.25
C LYS A 187 -2.92 -23.25 -0.76
N GLU A 188 -3.15 -23.51 -2.03
CA GLU A 188 -2.22 -23.26 -3.13
C GLU A 188 -2.57 -22.00 -3.93
N GLN A 189 -3.71 -21.36 -3.63
CA GLN A 189 -4.11 -20.12 -4.27
C GLN A 189 -3.26 -18.97 -3.74
N ARG A 190 -2.57 -18.24 -4.62
CA ARG A 190 -1.96 -16.96 -4.23
C ARG A 190 -3.06 -15.92 -4.10
N LEU A 191 -3.11 -15.18 -2.99
CA LEU A 191 -4.07 -14.10 -2.80
C LEU A 191 -3.40 -12.74 -3.02
N ARG A 192 -4.19 -11.78 -3.49
CA ARG A 192 -3.81 -10.37 -3.71
C ARG A 192 -4.79 -9.48 -2.95
N LEU A 193 -4.28 -8.42 -2.34
CA LEU A 193 -5.11 -7.37 -1.77
C LEU A 193 -5.54 -6.43 -2.91
N LEU A 194 -6.84 -6.18 -3.07
CA LEU A 194 -7.36 -5.23 -4.06
C LEU A 194 -7.82 -3.92 -3.41
N ASP A 195 -8.35 -4.00 -2.19
CA ASP A 195 -8.94 -2.87 -1.47
C ASP A 195 -8.83 -3.15 0.03
N VAL A 196 -8.53 -2.10 0.81
CA VAL A 196 -8.69 -2.08 2.25
C VAL A 196 -9.35 -0.78 2.70
N ARG A 197 -10.37 -0.91 3.55
CA ARG A 197 -11.06 0.22 4.20
C ARG A 197 -11.01 0.03 5.69
N VAL A 198 -10.71 1.10 6.43
CA VAL A 198 -10.77 1.09 7.88
C VAL A 198 -11.76 2.14 8.36
N MET A 199 -12.84 1.67 8.97
CA MET A 199 -13.92 2.48 9.52
C MET A 199 -13.85 2.50 11.04
N GLN A 200 -14.12 3.65 11.66
CA GLN A 200 -14.34 3.74 13.10
C GLN A 200 -15.46 4.75 13.39
N SER A 201 -16.51 4.31 14.08
CA SER A 201 -17.67 5.16 14.41
C SER A 201 -18.24 5.90 13.19
N GLU A 202 -18.47 5.18 12.08
CA GLU A 202 -18.94 5.71 10.78
C GLU A 202 -17.96 6.66 10.05
N VAL A 203 -16.75 6.85 10.57
CA VAL A 203 -15.69 7.64 9.92
C VAL A 203 -14.71 6.69 9.23
N GLU A 204 -14.50 6.89 7.94
CA GLU A 204 -13.43 6.21 7.20
C GLU A 204 -12.08 6.84 7.57
N LEU A 205 -11.27 6.08 8.31
CA LEU A 205 -9.94 6.49 8.75
C LEU A 205 -8.98 6.54 7.58
N TYR A 206 -9.04 5.54 6.70
CA TYR A 206 -8.38 5.53 5.40
C TYR A 206 -8.97 4.45 4.49
N HIS A 207 -8.76 4.62 3.20
CA HIS A 207 -9.08 3.68 2.13
C HIS A 207 -7.87 3.52 1.23
N ALA A 208 -7.48 2.29 0.91
CA ALA A 208 -6.43 2.02 -0.06
C ALA A 208 -6.91 1.03 -1.13
N GLU A 209 -6.79 1.42 -2.40
CA GLU A 209 -6.99 0.55 -3.56
C GLU A 209 -5.64 0.14 -4.16
N LEU A 210 -5.50 -1.13 -4.50
CA LEU A 210 -4.27 -1.71 -5.04
C LEU A 210 -4.58 -2.39 -6.38
N ASP A 211 -3.92 -1.93 -7.45
CA ASP A 211 -4.21 -2.40 -8.81
C ASP A 211 -2.95 -2.78 -9.60
N GLY A 212 -3.16 -3.53 -10.68
CA GLY A 212 -2.13 -3.87 -11.66
C GLY A 212 -1.12 -4.89 -11.17
N HIS A 213 -1.50 -5.75 -10.20
CA HIS A 213 -0.62 -6.74 -9.59
C HIS A 213 0.17 -7.57 -10.62
N THR A 214 1.50 -7.54 -10.48
CA THR A 214 2.45 -8.27 -11.34
C THR A 214 3.49 -8.99 -10.50
N ALA A 215 4.03 -10.10 -10.99
CA ALA A 215 5.11 -10.83 -10.31
C ALA A 215 6.28 -9.89 -10.00
N GLY A 216 6.66 -9.84 -8.72
CA GLY A 216 7.77 -9.01 -8.27
C GLY A 216 9.11 -9.52 -8.77
N LYS A 217 10.05 -8.60 -8.98
CA LYS A 217 11.44 -8.91 -9.30
C LYS A 217 12.22 -9.08 -8.02
N MET A 218 13.14 -10.04 -7.98
CA MET A 218 14.10 -10.17 -6.89
C MET A 218 15.28 -9.22 -7.15
N ALA A 219 15.69 -8.47 -6.13
CA ALA A 219 16.87 -7.62 -6.23
C ALA A 219 18.16 -8.44 -6.29
N SER A 220 19.22 -7.86 -6.85
CA SER A 220 20.56 -8.45 -6.85
C SER A 220 21.40 -7.95 -5.68
N ALA A 221 22.33 -8.78 -5.18
CA ALA A 221 23.34 -8.34 -4.24
C ALA A 221 24.21 -7.22 -4.84
N ARG A 222 24.62 -6.26 -4.01
CA ARG A 222 25.57 -5.20 -4.39
C ARG A 222 26.99 -5.78 -4.33
N PRO A 223 27.77 -5.74 -5.43
CA PRO A 223 29.16 -6.19 -5.40
C PRO A 223 30.02 -5.22 -4.57
N THR A 224 31.21 -5.68 -4.16
CA THR A 224 32.24 -4.80 -3.60
C THR A 224 32.63 -3.76 -4.64
N ASP A 225 32.73 -2.51 -4.22
CA ASP A 225 33.14 -1.42 -5.09
C ASP A 225 34.66 -1.52 -5.36
N PRO A 226 35.10 -1.64 -6.63
CA PRO A 226 36.51 -1.78 -6.97
C PRO A 226 37.32 -0.50 -6.79
N GLU A 227 36.69 0.68 -6.78
CA GLU A 227 37.36 1.97 -6.65
C GLU A 227 37.48 2.40 -5.18
N THR A 228 36.39 2.29 -4.42
CA THR A 228 36.36 2.71 -3.01
C THR A 228 36.76 1.61 -2.04
N GLY A 229 36.71 0.34 -2.47
CA GLY A 229 36.91 -0.82 -1.60
C GLY A 229 35.74 -1.06 -0.65
N GLU A 230 34.61 -0.36 -0.81
CA GLU A 230 33.42 -0.58 0.02
C GLU A 230 32.94 -2.03 -0.11
N PRO A 231 32.70 -2.72 1.01
CA PRO A 231 32.28 -4.12 0.97
C PRO A 231 30.92 -4.27 0.27
N GLY A 232 30.81 -5.35 -0.50
CA GLY A 232 29.54 -5.77 -1.09
C GLY A 232 28.47 -6.01 -0.03
N LEU A 233 27.20 -5.90 -0.45
CA LEU A 233 26.05 -6.01 0.43
C LEU A 233 25.08 -7.05 -0.12
N GLY A 234 24.76 -8.04 0.71
CA GLY A 234 23.79 -9.08 0.37
C GLY A 234 22.36 -8.55 0.34
N VAL A 235 21.47 -9.32 -0.28
CA VAL A 235 20.02 -9.08 -0.28
C VAL A 235 19.41 -9.21 1.12
N SER A 236 18.32 -8.51 1.40
CA SER A 236 17.72 -8.45 2.74
C SER A 236 16.81 -9.63 3.10
N GLY A 237 16.63 -10.60 2.20
CA GLY A 237 15.70 -11.70 2.39
C GLY A 237 15.90 -12.85 1.39
N PRO A 238 15.09 -13.92 1.49
CA PRO A 238 15.17 -15.06 0.58
C PRO A 238 14.73 -14.68 -0.85
N ASP A 239 14.86 -15.62 -1.79
CA ASP A 239 14.29 -15.46 -3.12
C ASP A 239 12.78 -15.17 -3.05
N CYS A 240 12.31 -14.18 -3.82
CA CYS A 240 10.93 -13.75 -3.74
C CYS A 240 10.41 -13.19 -5.07
N HIS A 241 9.29 -13.77 -5.50
CA HIS A 241 8.57 -13.42 -6.73
C HIS A 241 7.08 -13.20 -6.48
N ALA A 242 6.72 -12.90 -5.24
CA ALA A 242 5.33 -12.58 -4.89
C ALA A 242 4.87 -11.35 -5.69
N ASP A 243 3.59 -11.29 -6.01
CA ASP A 243 3.05 -10.18 -6.78
C ASP A 243 3.12 -8.87 -5.98
N VAL A 244 3.46 -7.78 -6.66
CA VAL A 244 3.46 -6.41 -6.14
C VAL A 244 2.43 -5.59 -6.93
N PRO A 245 1.64 -4.72 -6.30
CA PRO A 245 0.78 -3.79 -7.01
C PRO A 245 1.60 -2.83 -7.90
N ARG A 246 1.02 -2.40 -9.02
CA ARG A 246 1.60 -1.35 -9.87
C ARG A 246 1.10 0.04 -9.51
N SER A 247 -0.08 0.11 -8.89
CA SER A 247 -0.65 1.35 -8.38
C SER A 247 -1.24 1.13 -6.99
N ILE A 248 -1.03 2.10 -6.10
CA ILE A 248 -1.69 2.18 -4.79
C ILE A 248 -2.34 3.57 -4.71
N HIS A 249 -3.65 3.61 -4.58
CA HIS A 249 -4.40 4.84 -4.34
C HIS A 249 -4.84 4.87 -2.88
N LEU A 250 -4.36 5.85 -2.12
CA LEU A 250 -4.58 5.97 -0.70
C LEU A 250 -5.30 7.28 -0.39
N GLN A 251 -6.43 7.17 0.32
CA GLN A 251 -7.30 8.29 0.65
C GLN A 251 -7.58 8.34 2.15
N VAL A 252 -7.70 9.56 2.69
CA VAL A 252 -8.23 9.83 4.03
C VAL A 252 -9.37 10.84 3.89
N PRO A 253 -10.62 10.36 3.79
CA PRO A 253 -11.77 11.21 3.52
C PRO A 253 -11.96 12.34 4.54
N SER A 254 -11.59 12.12 5.81
CA SER A 254 -11.72 13.12 6.86
C SER A 254 -10.75 14.31 6.73
N SER A 255 -9.68 14.20 5.93
CA SER A 255 -8.65 15.23 5.79
C SER A 255 -8.42 15.72 4.35
N ASP A 256 -9.24 15.27 3.39
CA ASP A 256 -9.06 15.48 1.94
C ASP A 256 -7.68 15.05 1.43
N ALA A 257 -7.01 14.12 2.14
CA ALA A 257 -5.71 13.62 1.71
C ALA A 257 -5.93 12.52 0.68
N ASP A 258 -5.31 12.67 -0.49
CA ASP A 258 -5.43 11.74 -1.61
C ASP A 258 -4.06 11.61 -2.28
N VAL A 259 -3.54 10.38 -2.32
CA VAL A 259 -2.21 10.08 -2.86
C VAL A 259 -2.26 8.85 -3.74
N ILE A 260 -1.70 8.96 -4.93
CA ILE A 260 -1.50 7.82 -5.83
C ILE A 260 0.00 7.57 -5.95
N PHE A 261 0.40 6.34 -5.65
CA PHE A 261 1.72 5.79 -5.93
C PHE A 261 1.63 4.91 -7.16
N THR A 262 2.32 5.26 -8.25
CA THR A 262 2.43 4.39 -9.42
C THR A 262 3.86 3.92 -9.57
N TYR A 263 4.11 2.63 -9.37
CA TYR A 263 5.46 2.08 -9.42
C TYR A 263 5.96 2.11 -10.86
N ASP A 264 7.11 2.74 -11.09
CA ASP A 264 7.90 2.54 -12.29
C ASP A 264 8.66 1.21 -12.14
N GLU A 265 9.32 1.04 -10.99
CA GLU A 265 10.13 -0.14 -10.63
C GLU A 265 9.85 -0.56 -9.17
N ALA A 266 9.90 -1.87 -8.91
CA ALA A 266 9.77 -2.45 -7.58
C ALA A 266 10.53 -3.78 -7.52
N GLU A 267 11.41 -3.93 -6.53
CA GLU A 267 12.25 -5.11 -6.33
C GLU A 267 12.19 -5.60 -4.88
N TRP A 268 11.96 -6.89 -4.72
CA TRP A 268 11.96 -7.60 -3.45
C TRP A 268 13.37 -7.77 -2.91
N ASN A 269 13.45 -7.67 -1.58
CA ASN A 269 14.62 -7.99 -0.79
C ASN A 269 15.91 -7.28 -1.25
N PRO A 270 15.87 -5.96 -1.44
CA PRO A 270 17.04 -5.20 -1.84
C PRO A 270 18.17 -5.31 -0.82
N PRO A 271 19.44 -5.12 -1.21
CA PRO A 271 20.49 -4.82 -0.26
C PRO A 271 20.12 -3.55 0.53
N LEU A 272 20.11 -3.63 1.87
CA LEU A 272 19.75 -2.52 2.75
C LEU A 272 21.01 -1.96 3.43
N PRO A 273 21.53 -0.80 3.01
CA PRO A 273 22.73 -0.24 3.61
C PRO A 273 22.58 -0.01 5.12
N PRO A 274 23.65 -0.17 5.91
CA PRO A 274 23.61 0.18 7.33
C PRO A 274 23.15 1.63 7.53
N GLY A 275 22.14 1.82 8.37
CA GLY A 275 21.59 3.14 8.66
C GLY A 275 20.63 3.70 7.61
N VAL A 276 20.24 2.94 6.58
CA VAL A 276 19.28 3.45 5.55
C VAL A 276 17.97 4.00 6.16
N PHE A 277 17.54 3.49 7.31
CA PHE A 277 16.31 3.91 8.00
C PHE A 277 16.53 4.94 9.11
N ASP A 278 17.76 5.45 9.26
CA ASP A 278 18.14 6.46 10.23
C ASP A 278 18.98 7.53 9.53
N GLN A 279 18.51 8.77 9.48
CA GLN A 279 19.30 9.86 8.89
C GLN A 279 19.91 10.75 9.97
N GLN A 280 21.11 11.27 9.70
CA GLN A 280 21.75 12.27 10.54
C GLN A 280 21.42 13.67 10.04
N ARG A 281 21.36 14.64 10.96
CA ARG A 281 21.14 16.03 10.61
C ARG A 281 22.27 16.56 9.71
N PRO A 282 21.95 17.06 8.49
CA PRO A 282 22.96 17.71 7.66
C PRO A 282 23.47 19.01 8.29
N ALA A 283 24.73 19.36 8.00
CA ALA A 283 25.30 20.63 8.44
C ALA A 283 24.48 21.82 7.90
N GLY A 284 24.23 22.82 8.76
CA GLY A 284 23.46 24.01 8.40
C GLY A 284 21.94 23.86 8.45
N MET A 285 21.40 22.67 8.74
CA MET A 285 19.97 22.47 8.97
C MET A 285 19.57 22.72 10.42
N GLN A 286 18.42 23.36 10.63
CA GLN A 286 17.83 23.55 11.95
C GLN A 286 17.18 22.25 12.42
N GLU A 287 17.62 21.71 13.56
CA GLU A 287 16.95 20.57 14.19
C GLU A 287 15.71 21.03 14.94
N LEU A 288 14.57 20.39 14.70
CA LEU A 288 13.33 20.64 15.41
C LEU A 288 12.73 19.33 15.89
N PHE A 289 12.49 19.23 17.20
CA PHE A 289 11.73 18.11 17.72
C PHE A 289 10.25 18.30 17.42
N VAL A 290 9.62 17.27 16.86
CA VAL A 290 8.19 17.25 16.56
C VAL A 290 7.54 16.08 17.28
N ASP A 291 6.60 16.41 18.17
CA ASP A 291 5.73 15.43 18.76
C ASP A 291 4.38 15.40 18.05
N CYS A 292 3.72 14.27 18.14
CA CYS A 292 2.34 14.15 17.77
C CYS A 292 1.52 13.86 19.02
N PRO A 293 0.68 14.80 19.47
CA PRO A 293 -0.24 14.48 20.55
C PRO A 293 -1.06 13.27 20.14
N ALA A 294 -1.10 12.26 21.01
CA ALA A 294 -2.03 11.15 20.86
C ALA A 294 -3.44 11.76 20.79
N ASP A 295 -4.16 11.42 19.73
CA ASP A 295 -5.53 11.85 19.44
C ASP A 295 -5.70 13.30 18.98
N GLY A 296 -5.64 13.53 17.65
CA GLY A 296 -6.41 14.57 16.96
C GLY A 296 -6.34 16.02 17.48
N ALA A 297 -5.40 16.35 18.37
CA ALA A 297 -5.29 17.68 18.92
C ALA A 297 -4.67 18.59 17.86
N LYS A 298 -5.53 19.42 17.29
CA LYS A 298 -5.19 20.54 16.41
C LYS A 298 -3.93 21.24 16.96
N PRO A 299 -2.91 21.51 16.13
CA PRO A 299 -1.75 22.26 16.60
C PRO A 299 -2.23 23.59 17.18
N ALA A 300 -1.76 23.92 18.38
CA ALA A 300 -1.96 25.23 18.97
C ALA A 300 -1.36 26.28 18.01
N GLN A 301 -2.18 27.29 17.70
CA GLN A 301 -1.77 28.47 16.93
C GLN A 301 -0.82 29.34 17.73
#